data_AF-A0A9D6AAR8-F1
#
_entry.id   AF-A0A9D6AAR8-F1
#
_cell.length_a   1.000
_cell.length_b   1.000
_cell.length_c   1.000
_cell.angle_alpha   90.00
_cell.angle_beta   90.00
_cell.angle_gamma   90.00
#
_symmetry.space_group_name_H-M   'P 1'
#
loop_
_entity.id
_entity.type
_entity.pdbx_description
1 polymer ?
#
loop_
_entity_poly.entity_id
_entity_poly.type
_entity_poly.pdbx_seq_one_letter_code
_entity_poly.pdbx_strand_id
1 'polypeptide(L)'
;MAYNKKEVLQANTEAIRVVLRLEKERRAATEAEKSILRNYQGFGGLKCVLNRTDNPDDIRYWSKSEQNLFEPTQQLKQMIYREAVDANTAKRYWESIKASVLTSFYTDTRIVSAISDALASTNLQIRRCLDPSMGMGAFAETFARQAGVVDAMEKDLLTA
;
A
#
# COMPACT_ATOMS: atom_id res chain seq x y z
N MET A 1 17.38 -5.20 -5.01
CA MET A 1 17.46 -5.26 -3.54
C MET A 1 16.49 -6.32 -3.07
N ALA A 2 16.86 -7.12 -2.07
CA ALA A 2 15.95 -8.10 -1.50
C ALA A 2 14.78 -7.40 -0.77
N TYR A 3 13.60 -8.00 -0.79
CA TYR A 3 12.40 -7.46 -0.15
C TYR A 3 12.58 -7.42 1.38
N ASN A 4 12.70 -6.21 1.96
CA ASN A 4 12.86 -6.02 3.39
C ASN A 4 11.51 -5.74 4.07
N LYS A 5 10.92 -6.80 4.65
CA LYS A 5 9.61 -6.72 5.33
C LYS A 5 9.53 -5.62 6.38
N LYS A 6 10.60 -5.35 7.13
CA LYS A 6 10.58 -4.37 8.22
C LYS A 6 10.51 -2.95 7.69
N GLU A 7 11.32 -2.64 6.68
CA GLU A 7 11.33 -1.32 6.01
C GLU A 7 10.00 -1.06 5.31
N VAL A 8 9.46 -2.06 4.59
CA VAL A 8 8.16 -1.96 3.91
C VAL A 8 7.03 -1.71 4.92
N LEU A 9 7.00 -2.45 6.03
CA LEU A 9 6.00 -2.27 7.08
C LEU A 9 6.09 -0.88 7.70
N GLN A 10 7.29 -0.36 7.93
CA GLN A 10 7.50 0.98 8.46
C GLN A 10 7.06 2.07 7.46
N ALA A 11 7.42 1.94 6.18
CA ALA A 11 7.01 2.85 5.13
C ALA A 11 5.48 2.89 4.97
N ASN A 12 4.83 1.71 4.95
CA ASN A 12 3.38 1.60 4.89
C ASN A 12 2.71 2.22 6.13
N THR A 13 3.30 2.04 7.32
CA THR A 13 2.77 2.62 8.57
C THR A 13 2.77 4.14 8.52
N GLU A 14 3.85 4.75 8.04
CA GLU A 14 3.93 6.21 7.90
C GLU A 14 3.01 6.74 6.81
N ALA A 15 2.87 6.04 5.68
CA ALA A 15 1.90 6.41 4.65
C ALA A 15 0.46 6.38 5.18
N ILE A 16 0.05 5.33 5.88
CA ILE A 16 -1.30 5.23 6.48
C ILE A 16 -1.52 6.35 7.51
N ARG A 17 -0.51 6.65 8.35
CA ARG A 17 -0.60 7.76 9.31
C ARG A 17 -0.86 9.09 8.61
N VAL A 18 -0.19 9.35 7.48
CA VAL A 18 -0.41 10.54 6.67
C VAL A 18 -1.83 10.57 6.11
N VAL A 19 -2.33 9.46 5.53
CA VAL A 19 -3.71 9.37 5.02
C VAL A 19 -4.72 9.72 6.11
N LEU A 20 -4.65 9.05 7.27
CA LEU A 20 -5.58 9.26 8.38
C LEU A 20 -5.57 10.71 8.88
N ARG A 21 -4.38 11.35 8.92
CA ARG A 21 -4.26 12.76 9.27
C ARG A 21 -4.92 13.67 8.23
N LEU A 22 -4.67 13.43 6.95
CA LEU A 22 -5.24 14.23 5.86
C LEU A 22 -6.77 14.15 5.81
N GLU A 23 -7.33 12.95 6.03
CA GLU A 23 -8.78 12.75 6.15
C GLU A 23 -9.37 13.56 7.31
N LYS A 24 -8.71 13.50 8.48
CA LYS A 24 -9.15 14.25 9.67
C LYS A 24 -9.09 15.76 9.47
N GLU A 25 -8.04 16.25 8.84
CA GLU A 25 -7.82 17.67 8.56
C GLU A 25 -8.60 18.17 7.33
N ARG A 26 -9.20 17.26 6.55
CA ARG A 26 -9.96 17.54 5.31
C ARG A 26 -9.19 18.44 4.34
N ARG A 27 -7.91 18.13 4.12
CA ARG A 27 -7.04 18.89 3.22
C ARG A 27 -6.25 17.98 2.29
N ALA A 28 -5.73 18.58 1.22
CA ALA A 28 -4.81 17.91 0.32
C ALA A 28 -3.43 17.69 0.96
N ALA A 29 -2.73 16.66 0.48
CA ALA A 29 -1.35 16.37 0.86
C ALA A 29 -0.39 17.46 0.37
N THR A 30 0.54 17.85 1.23
CA THR A 30 1.73 18.65 0.85
C THR A 30 2.70 17.81 0.01
N GLU A 31 3.65 18.45 -0.69
CA GLU A 31 4.66 17.71 -1.47
C GLU A 31 5.50 16.75 -0.62
N ALA A 32 5.81 17.12 0.62
CA ALA A 32 6.51 16.24 1.56
C ALA A 32 5.66 15.00 1.92
N GLU A 33 4.36 15.20 2.19
CA GLU A 33 3.43 14.10 2.47
C GLU A 33 3.23 13.20 1.25
N LYS A 34 3.12 13.78 0.05
CA LYS A 34 3.06 13.00 -1.20
C LYS A 34 4.30 12.12 -1.36
N SER A 35 5.48 12.62 -1.00
CA SER A 35 6.71 11.80 -1.02
C SER A 35 6.63 10.62 -0.06
N ILE A 36 5.98 10.76 1.10
CA ILE A 36 5.77 9.65 2.05
C ILE A 36 4.77 8.65 1.47
N LEU A 37 3.65 9.14 0.92
CA LEU A 37 2.59 8.30 0.34
C LEU A 37 3.11 7.44 -0.83
N ARG A 38 4.03 7.97 -1.65
CA ARG A 38 4.67 7.22 -2.75
C ARG A 38 5.50 6.02 -2.29
N ASN A 39 5.90 5.97 -1.01
CA ASN A 39 6.63 4.84 -0.46
C ASN A 39 5.72 3.69 0.01
N TYR A 40 4.40 3.83 -0.12
CA TYR A 40 3.48 2.73 0.18
C TYR A 40 3.61 1.61 -0.85
N GLN A 41 3.79 0.38 -0.38
CA GLN A 41 3.98 -0.81 -1.22
C GLN A 41 2.95 -1.91 -0.95
N GLY A 42 1.95 -1.65 -0.10
CA GLY A 42 0.91 -2.63 0.24
C GLY A 42 1.38 -3.78 1.14
N PHE A 43 0.46 -4.67 1.48
CA PHE A 43 0.68 -5.73 2.48
C PHE A 43 0.85 -7.14 1.90
N GLY A 44 0.90 -7.31 0.58
CA GLY A 44 1.01 -8.63 -0.08
C GLY A 44 2.16 -9.50 0.44
N GLY A 45 3.32 -8.90 0.73
CA GLY A 45 4.48 -9.59 1.31
C GLY A 45 4.56 -9.55 2.85
N LEU A 46 3.60 -8.93 3.53
CA LEU A 46 3.60 -8.66 4.98
C LEU A 46 2.58 -9.56 5.71
N LYS A 47 2.71 -10.88 5.55
CA LYS A 47 1.83 -11.86 6.24
C LYS A 47 1.82 -11.73 7.76
N CYS A 48 2.80 -11.04 8.35
CA CYS A 48 2.87 -10.74 9.77
C CYS A 48 1.63 -10.01 10.31
N VAL A 49 0.91 -9.24 9.49
CA VAL A 49 -0.34 -8.55 9.91
C VAL A 49 -1.52 -9.52 10.15
N LEU A 50 -1.39 -10.78 9.72
CA LEU A 50 -2.38 -11.83 9.98
C LEU A 50 -2.20 -12.46 11.38
N ASN A 51 -1.02 -12.30 11.98
CA ASN A 51 -0.70 -12.88 13.27
C ASN A 51 -1.31 -12.05 14.42
N ARG A 52 -1.52 -12.70 15.57
CA ARG A 52 -1.98 -12.03 16.80
C ARG A 52 -0.91 -11.08 17.32
N THR A 53 -1.32 -9.88 17.73
CA THR A 53 -0.46 -8.79 18.23
C THR A 53 -1.13 -7.96 19.32
N ASP A 54 -2.20 -8.50 19.91
CA ASP A 54 -3.04 -7.78 20.87
C ASP A 54 -2.31 -7.60 22.20
N ASN A 55 -1.51 -8.61 22.60
CA ASN A 55 -0.77 -8.61 23.85
C ASN A 55 0.73 -8.80 23.59
N PRO A 56 1.64 -8.22 24.40
CA PRO A 56 3.08 -8.45 24.28
C PRO A 56 3.47 -9.94 24.29
N ASP A 57 2.74 -10.77 25.04
CA ASP A 57 2.96 -12.22 25.12
C ASP A 57 2.65 -12.97 23.81
N ASP A 58 1.92 -12.36 22.88
CA ASP A 58 1.58 -12.99 21.60
C ASP A 58 2.82 -13.32 20.76
N ILE A 59 3.96 -12.66 21.02
CA ILE A 59 5.25 -12.92 20.36
C ILE A 59 5.69 -14.40 20.45
N ARG A 60 5.24 -15.13 21.48
CA ARG A 60 5.54 -16.56 21.64
C ARG A 60 4.92 -17.44 20.56
N TYR A 61 3.86 -16.95 19.89
CA TYR A 61 3.19 -17.64 18.79
C TYR A 61 3.77 -17.29 17.43
N TRP A 62 4.73 -16.37 17.36
CA TRP A 62 5.37 -15.95 16.13
C TRP A 62 6.55 -16.86 15.78
N SER A 63 6.77 -17.05 14.48
CA SER A 63 7.95 -17.75 13.99
C SER A 63 9.22 -16.97 14.37
N LYS A 64 10.29 -17.67 14.75
CA LYS A 64 11.56 -17.02 15.16
C LYS A 64 12.10 -16.05 14.10
N SER A 65 11.90 -16.35 12.82
CA SER A 65 12.34 -15.52 11.70
C SER A 65 11.51 -14.25 11.48
N GLU A 66 10.33 -14.12 12.12
CA GLU A 66 9.45 -12.95 11.99
C GLU A 66 9.22 -12.21 13.31
N GLN A 67 9.79 -12.65 14.44
CA GLN A 67 9.65 -11.96 15.72
C GLN A 67 10.14 -10.50 15.67
N ASN A 68 11.11 -10.19 14.82
CA ASN A 68 11.57 -8.81 14.59
C ASN A 68 10.52 -7.88 13.94
N LEU A 69 9.42 -8.45 13.40
CA LEU A 69 8.28 -7.72 12.84
C LEU A 69 7.13 -7.57 13.84
N PHE A 70 7.19 -8.24 15.01
CA PHE A 70 6.12 -8.24 16.01
C PHE A 70 5.81 -6.81 16.48
N GLU A 71 6.81 -6.13 17.03
CA GLU A 71 6.66 -4.77 17.56
C GLU A 71 6.21 -3.78 16.48
N PRO A 72 6.83 -3.71 15.28
CA PRO A 72 6.32 -2.87 14.20
C PRO A 72 4.87 -3.16 13.81
N THR A 73 4.47 -4.44 13.77
CA THR A 73 3.08 -4.83 13.42
C THR A 73 2.10 -4.39 14.51
N GLN A 74 2.48 -4.56 15.78
CA GLN A 74 1.70 -4.10 16.91
C GLN A 74 1.54 -2.57 16.91
N GLN A 75 2.63 -1.82 16.65
CA GLN A 75 2.60 -0.36 16.55
C GLN A 75 1.69 0.13 15.42
N LEU A 76 1.72 -0.52 14.25
CA LEU A 76 0.79 -0.23 13.16
C LEU A 76 -0.67 -0.39 13.60
N LYS A 77 -1.00 -1.54 14.21
CA LYS A 77 -2.37 -1.83 14.67
C LYS A 77 -2.82 -0.80 15.71
N GLN A 78 -1.98 -0.51 16.71
CA GLN A 78 -2.28 0.48 17.74
C GLN A 78 -2.45 1.89 17.15
N MET A 79 -1.63 2.27 16.17
CA MET A 79 -1.75 3.56 15.48
C MET A 79 -3.10 3.66 14.77
N ILE A 80 -3.52 2.65 14.01
CA ILE A 80 -4.83 2.65 13.33
C ILE A 80 -5.97 2.82 14.34
N TYR A 81 -5.94 2.09 15.46
CA TYR A 81 -6.99 2.19 16.48
C TYR A 81 -6.97 3.51 17.26
N ARG A 82 -5.82 4.18 17.33
CA ARG A 82 -5.69 5.50 17.97
C ARG A 82 -6.14 6.64 17.05
N GLU A 83 -5.81 6.58 15.78
CA GLU A 83 -6.05 7.67 14.82
C GLU A 83 -7.42 7.59 14.13
N ALA A 84 -8.02 6.39 14.03
CA ALA A 84 -9.36 6.23 13.46
C ALA A 84 -10.43 6.95 14.30
N VAL A 85 -11.50 7.39 13.64
CA VAL A 85 -12.60 8.14 14.25
C VAL A 85 -13.34 7.33 15.33
N ASP A 86 -13.45 6.02 15.13
CA ASP A 86 -14.11 5.10 16.04
C ASP A 86 -13.58 3.66 15.88
N ALA A 87 -13.92 2.80 16.85
CA ALA A 87 -13.45 1.43 16.90
C ALA A 87 -13.95 0.55 15.73
N ASN A 88 -15.15 0.81 15.18
CA ASN A 88 -15.65 0.07 14.03
C ASN A 88 -14.87 0.44 12.76
N THR A 89 -14.57 1.73 12.59
CA THR A 89 -13.73 2.24 11.50
C THR A 89 -12.32 1.67 11.60
N ALA A 90 -11.71 1.68 12.78
CA ALA A 90 -10.40 1.05 13.03
C ALA A 90 -10.40 -0.44 12.65
N LYS A 91 -11.44 -1.17 13.08
CA LYS A 91 -11.62 -2.58 12.74
C LYS A 91 -11.71 -2.78 11.22
N ARG A 92 -12.50 -1.96 10.53
CA ARG A 92 -12.63 -2.03 9.06
C ARG A 92 -11.30 -1.79 8.36
N TYR A 93 -10.51 -0.79 8.76
CA TYR A 93 -9.18 -0.57 8.20
C TYR A 93 -8.25 -1.77 8.44
N TRP A 94 -8.25 -2.34 9.64
CA TRP A 94 -7.42 -3.50 9.95
C TRP A 94 -7.84 -4.75 9.14
N GLU A 95 -9.14 -5.01 9.00
CA GLU A 95 -9.63 -6.09 8.15
C GLU A 95 -9.29 -5.85 6.67
N SER A 96 -9.34 -4.60 6.19
CA SER A 96 -8.93 -4.24 4.83
C SER A 96 -7.45 -4.56 4.60
N ILE A 97 -6.56 -4.20 5.53
CA ILE A 97 -5.13 -4.52 5.47
C ILE A 97 -4.91 -6.03 5.39
N LYS A 98 -5.60 -6.82 6.23
CA LYS A 98 -5.48 -8.28 6.19
C LYS A 98 -5.98 -8.87 4.87
N ALA A 99 -7.08 -8.36 4.32
CA ALA A 99 -7.60 -8.79 3.03
C ALA A 99 -6.65 -8.45 1.87
N SER A 100 -5.97 -7.31 1.97
CA SER A 100 -4.95 -6.82 1.06
C SER A 100 -3.70 -7.74 1.01
N VAL A 101 -3.38 -8.48 2.08
CA VAL A 101 -2.27 -9.46 2.05
C VAL A 101 -2.43 -10.50 0.95
N LEU A 102 -3.66 -10.87 0.59
CA LEU A 102 -3.91 -11.89 -0.42
C LEU A 102 -4.02 -11.33 -1.85
N THR A 103 -4.11 -9.99 -2.01
CA THR A 103 -4.53 -9.38 -3.28
C THR A 103 -3.70 -8.17 -3.71
N SER A 104 -3.09 -7.41 -2.81
CA SER A 104 -2.28 -6.23 -3.13
C SER A 104 -0.81 -6.61 -3.35
N PHE A 105 -0.50 -7.12 -4.54
CA PHE A 105 0.89 -7.32 -4.97
C PHE A 105 1.41 -6.06 -5.65
N TYR A 106 2.43 -5.44 -5.08
CA TYR A 106 3.08 -4.28 -5.67
C TYR A 106 3.88 -4.67 -6.92
N THR A 107 3.66 -3.94 -8.01
CA THR A 107 4.49 -4.02 -9.22
C THR A 107 5.50 -2.88 -9.20
N ASP A 108 6.78 -3.22 -9.17
CA ASP A 108 7.87 -2.25 -9.20
C ASP A 108 7.80 -1.40 -10.47
N THR A 109 7.92 -0.07 -10.33
CA THR A 109 7.83 0.88 -11.45
C THR A 109 8.84 0.58 -12.55
N ARG A 110 9.99 -0.04 -12.24
CA ARG A 110 10.97 -0.47 -13.26
C ARG A 110 10.39 -1.54 -14.20
N ILE A 111 9.56 -2.43 -13.68
CA ILE A 111 8.87 -3.46 -14.48
C ILE A 111 7.80 -2.79 -15.35
N VAL A 112 7.03 -1.87 -14.77
CA VAL A 112 5.99 -1.13 -15.51
C VAL A 112 6.60 -0.30 -16.64
N SER A 113 7.69 0.43 -16.38
CA SER A 113 8.42 1.18 -17.39
C SER A 113 8.97 0.27 -18.49
N ALA A 114 9.56 -0.87 -18.15
CA ALA A 114 10.06 -1.81 -19.15
C ALA A 114 8.95 -2.33 -20.08
N ILE A 115 7.74 -2.58 -19.55
CA ILE A 115 6.57 -2.97 -20.36
C ILE A 115 6.15 -1.81 -21.27
N SER A 116 6.06 -0.59 -20.72
CA SER A 116 5.67 0.61 -21.47
C SER A 116 6.67 0.93 -22.59
N ASP A 117 7.98 0.82 -22.33
CA ASP A 117 9.04 1.05 -23.30
C ASP A 117 9.03 -0.01 -24.41
N ALA A 118 8.81 -1.28 -24.04
CA ALA A 118 8.69 -2.36 -25.02
C ALA A 118 7.51 -2.12 -25.96
N LEU A 119 6.36 -1.66 -25.46
CA LEU A 119 5.20 -1.30 -26.28
C LEU A 119 5.48 -0.07 -27.16
N ALA A 120 6.13 0.96 -26.62
CA ALA A 120 6.50 2.15 -27.36
C ALA A 120 7.52 1.87 -28.48
N SER A 121 8.32 0.81 -28.35
CA SER A 121 9.23 0.35 -29.41
C SER A 121 8.53 -0.27 -30.62
N THR A 122 7.22 -0.50 -30.51
CA THR A 122 6.39 -0.98 -31.63
C THR A 122 5.73 0.21 -32.35
N ASN A 123 5.27 0.01 -33.58
CA ASN A 123 4.46 1.00 -34.31
C ASN A 123 2.99 1.09 -33.83
N LEU A 124 2.68 0.59 -32.62
CA LEU A 124 1.33 0.61 -32.08
C LEU A 124 1.05 1.93 -31.36
N GLN A 125 -0.01 2.61 -31.78
CA GLN A 125 -0.51 3.80 -31.09
C GLN A 125 -1.52 3.40 -30.00
N ILE A 126 -1.15 3.52 -28.73
CA ILE A 126 -2.07 3.28 -27.61
C ILE A 126 -3.01 4.49 -27.48
N ARG A 127 -4.31 4.30 -27.73
CA ARG A 127 -5.30 5.39 -27.60
C ARG A 127 -6.04 5.38 -26.26
N ARG A 128 -6.31 4.19 -25.72
CA ARG A 128 -7.03 3.97 -24.47
C ARG A 128 -6.38 2.86 -23.67
N CYS A 129 -6.30 3.04 -22.36
CA CYS A 129 -5.81 2.07 -21.39
C CYS A 129 -6.83 1.93 -20.26
N LEU A 130 -7.00 0.71 -19.74
CA LEU A 130 -7.80 0.43 -18.55
C LEU A 130 -6.90 -0.24 -17.51
N ASP A 131 -6.83 0.34 -16.32
CA ASP A 131 -6.16 -0.22 -15.14
C ASP A 131 -7.24 -0.58 -14.08
N PRO A 132 -7.85 -1.77 -14.17
CA PRO A 132 -9.03 -2.12 -13.38
C PRO A 132 -8.73 -2.45 -11.90
N SER A 133 -7.46 -2.43 -11.51
CA SER A 133 -6.96 -2.71 -10.16
C SER A 133 -5.68 -1.90 -9.92
N MET A 134 -5.82 -0.58 -9.99
CA MET A 134 -4.69 0.34 -10.15
C MET A 134 -3.73 0.33 -8.95
N GLY A 135 -4.17 -0.08 -7.77
CA GLY A 135 -3.42 0.01 -6.54
C GLY A 135 -2.89 1.43 -6.34
N MET A 136 -1.57 1.58 -6.35
CA MET A 136 -0.90 2.89 -6.25
C MET A 136 -0.83 3.67 -7.56
N GLY A 137 -1.44 3.19 -8.64
CA GLY A 137 -1.49 3.87 -9.93
C GLY A 137 -0.23 3.74 -10.78
N ALA A 138 0.68 2.81 -10.47
CA ALA A 138 1.96 2.69 -11.18
C ALA A 138 1.78 2.49 -12.69
N PHE A 139 0.83 1.64 -13.11
CA PHE A 139 0.48 1.45 -14.53
C PHE A 139 -0.22 2.68 -15.09
N ALA A 140 -1.28 3.14 -14.42
CA ALA A 140 -2.04 4.31 -14.88
C ALA A 140 -1.14 5.54 -15.13
N GLU A 141 -0.25 5.88 -14.20
CA GLU A 141 0.68 7.01 -14.33
C GLU A 141 1.71 6.83 -15.45
N THR A 142 2.26 5.62 -15.60
CA THR A 142 3.26 5.34 -16.64
C THR A 142 2.63 5.46 -18.03
N PHE A 143 1.45 4.86 -18.22
CA PHE A 143 0.76 4.86 -19.50
C PHE A 143 0.06 6.18 -19.82
N ALA A 144 -0.24 7.04 -18.84
CA ALA A 144 -0.79 8.38 -19.09
C ALA A 144 0.11 9.26 -19.98
N ARG A 145 1.41 8.93 -20.10
CA ARG A 145 2.35 9.64 -20.99
C ARG A 145 2.27 9.19 -22.45
N GLN A 146 1.69 8.02 -22.71
CA GLN A 146 1.70 7.36 -24.02
C GLN A 146 0.27 7.14 -24.56
N ALA A 147 -0.71 6.97 -23.68
CA ALA A 147 -2.10 6.76 -24.01
C ALA A 147 -2.86 8.10 -24.10
N GLY A 148 -3.87 8.16 -24.97
CA GLY A 148 -4.77 9.31 -25.03
C GLY A 148 -5.69 9.43 -23.81
N VAL A 149 -6.17 8.30 -23.29
CA VAL A 149 -7.01 8.22 -22.07
C VAL A 149 -6.61 6.98 -21.26
N VAL A 150 -6.60 7.12 -19.93
CA VAL A 150 -6.40 6.03 -18.98
C VAL A 150 -7.56 6.02 -17.98
N ASP A 151 -8.35 4.94 -17.99
CA ASP A 151 -9.38 4.68 -16.99
C ASP A 151 -8.80 3.79 -15.89
N ALA A 152 -8.98 4.13 -14.61
CA ALA A 152 -8.38 3.41 -13.49
C ALA A 152 -9.38 3.18 -12.35
N MET A 153 -9.31 2.02 -11.70
CA MET A 153 -10.22 1.60 -10.61
C MET A 153 -9.44 0.92 -9.48
N GLU A 154 -9.77 1.20 -8.22
CA GLU A 154 -9.23 0.48 -7.05
C GLU A 154 -10.35 0.13 -6.06
N LYS A 155 -10.25 -1.05 -5.46
CA LYS A 155 -11.22 -1.60 -4.50
C LYS A 155 -10.79 -1.34 -3.05
N ASP A 156 -9.48 -1.35 -2.76
CA ASP A 156 -8.94 -1.18 -1.42
C ASP A 156 -9.09 0.28 -0.94
N LEU A 157 -9.91 0.50 0.08
CA LEU A 157 -10.28 1.84 0.60
C LEU A 157 -9.10 2.68 1.10
N LEU A 158 -7.96 2.06 1.41
CA LEU A 158 -6.75 2.75 1.86
C LEU A 158 -5.85 3.19 0.70
N THR A 159 -6.16 2.74 -0.52
CA THR A 159 -5.43 3.05 -1.75
C THR A 159 -6.32 3.57 -2.88
N ALA A 160 -7.64 3.49 -2.72
CA ALA A 160 -8.67 4.08 -3.59
C ALA A 160 -8.85 5.57 -3.31
#